data_AF-A0A9E3SBN0-F1
#
_entry.id   AF-A0A9E3SBN0-F1
#
_cell.length_a   1.000
_cell.length_b   1.000
_cell.length_c   1.000
_cell.angle_alpha   90.00
_cell.angle_beta   90.00
_cell.angle_gamma   90.00
#
_symmetry.space_group_name_H-M   'P 1'
#
loop_
_entity.id
_entity.type
_entity.pdbx_description
1 polymer ?
#
loop_
_entity_poly.entity_id
_entity_poly.type
_entity_poly.pdbx_seq_one_letter_code
_entity_poly.pdbx_strand_id
1 'polypeptide(L)' 'MHDMNDRDVEKVTRRYRGLTSSQTVSRLRDRYTKRLDAVQKFTDRLQKNGGLVDDAEVIALRAVGVSEEEIEALVERYAA' A
#
# COMPACT_ATOMS: atom_id res chain seq x y z
N MET A 1 -1.03 -9.08 -18.56
CA MET A 1 -2.35 -8.56 -18.16
C MET A 1 -2.91 -9.55 -17.15
N HIS A 2 -2.93 -9.21 -15.87
CA HIS A 2 -3.51 -10.09 -14.85
C HIS A 2 -5.01 -9.80 -14.77
N ASP A 3 -5.81 -10.71 -15.32
CA ASP A 3 -7.25 -10.81 -15.10
C ASP A 3 -7.48 -10.94 -13.58
N MET A 4 -8.02 -9.89 -12.96
CA MET A 4 -8.54 -10.00 -11.60
C MET A 4 -9.72 -10.97 -11.63
N ASN A 5 -9.56 -12.11 -10.97
CA ASN A 5 -10.57 -13.15 -10.87
C ASN A 5 -11.91 -12.55 -10.39
N ASP A 6 -13.00 -12.83 -11.11
CA ASP A 6 -14.35 -12.29 -10.83
C ASP A 6 -14.78 -12.49 -9.37
N ARG A 7 -14.26 -13.52 -8.69
CA ARG A 7 -14.48 -13.75 -7.25
C ARG A 7 -13.89 -12.67 -6.34
N ASP A 8 -12.77 -12.08 -6.72
CA ASP A 8 -12.14 -11.00 -5.95
C ASP A 8 -12.90 -9.69 -6.18
N VAL A 9 -13.38 -9.45 -7.40
CA VAL A 9 -14.29 -8.35 -7.71
C VAL A 9 -15.60 -8.49 -6.95
N GLU A 10 -16.16 -9.70 -6.85
CA GLU A 10 -17.39 -9.97 -6.11
C GLU A 10 -17.21 -9.80 -4.59
N LYS A 11 -16.07 -10.23 -4.03
CA LYS A 11 -15.73 -10.00 -2.62
C LYS A 11 -15.58 -8.51 -2.30
N VAL A 12 -14.92 -7.76 -3.19
CA VAL A 12 -14.76 -6.31 -3.07
C VAL A 12 -16.14 -5.65 -3.10
N THR A 13 -16.93 -5.91 -4.13
CA THR A 13 -18.26 -5.31 -4.30
C THR A 13 -19.25 -5.66 -3.19
N ARG A 14 -19.22 -6.88 -2.65
CA ARG A 14 -20.08 -7.29 -1.52
C ARG A 14 -19.72 -6.56 -0.21
N ARG A 15 -18.45 -6.22 -0.01
CA ARG A 15 -17.98 -5.45 1.17
C ARG A 15 -18.40 -3.97 1.11
N TYR A 16 -18.70 -3.46 -0.09
CA TYR A 16 -19.10 -2.07 -0.34
C TYR A 16 -20.60 -1.88 -0.63
N ARG A 17 -21.40 -2.96 -0.65
CA ARG A 17 -22.85 -2.96 -0.96
C ARG A 17 -23.75 -2.15 0.00
N GLY A 18 -23.19 -1.58 1.08
CA GLY A 18 -23.93 -0.79 2.08
C GLY A 18 -23.34 0.59 2.38
N LEU A 19 -22.30 1.00 1.66
CA LEU A 19 -21.73 2.35 1.77
C LEU A 19 -22.14 3.14 0.53
N THR A 20 -22.64 4.36 0.72
CA THR A 20 -22.87 5.25 -0.42
C THR A 20 -21.57 5.40 -1.21
N SER A 21 -21.65 5.41 -2.54
CA SER A 21 -20.46 5.47 -3.42
C SER A 21 -19.49 6.57 -3.00
N SER A 22 -20.01 7.71 -2.50
CA SER A 22 -19.21 8.83 -1.98
C SER A 22 -18.43 8.52 -0.69
N GLN A 23 -19.02 7.78 0.26
CA GLN A 23 -18.34 7.38 1.50
C GLN A 23 -17.30 6.28 1.26
N THR A 24 -17.59 5.35 0.35
CA THR A 24 -16.63 4.33 -0.11
C THR A 24 -15.44 4.97 -0.81
N VAL A 25 -15.69 5.85 -1.78
CA VAL A 25 -14.63 6.57 -2.51
C VAL A 25 -13.78 7.41 -1.55
N SER A 26 -14.40 8.10 -0.60
CA SER A 26 -13.66 8.90 0.38
C SER A 26 -12.74 8.03 1.26
N ARG A 27 -13.21 6.86 1.71
CA ARG A 27 -12.41 5.91 2.51
C ARG A 27 -11.33 5.20 1.71
N LEU A 28 -11.59 4.90 0.44
CA LEU A 28 -10.60 4.35 -0.48
C LEU A 28 -9.52 5.38 -0.78
N ARG A 29 -9.89 6.64 -1.04
CA ARG A 29 -8.96 7.74 -1.24
C ARG A 29 -8.10 7.96 -0.02
N ASP A 30 -8.68 8.02 1.18
CA ASP A 30 -7.92 8.17 2.43
C ASP A 30 -6.90 7.05 2.63
N ARG A 31 -7.31 5.78 2.41
CA ARG A 31 -6.38 4.65 2.48
C ARG A 31 -5.28 4.73 1.43
N TYR A 32 -5.61 5.12 0.20
CA TYR A 32 -4.64 5.28 -0.87
C TYR A 32 -3.64 6.40 -0.57
N THR A 33 -4.11 7.55 -0.09
CA THR A 33 -3.25 8.67 0.32
C THR A 33 -2.32 8.28 1.47
N LYS A 34 -2.82 7.57 2.48
CA LYS A 34 -1.99 7.06 3.59
C LYS A 34 -0.94 6.08 3.12
N ARG A 35 -1.29 5.18 2.19
CA ARG A 35 -0.34 4.26 1.57
C ARG A 35 0.75 5.01 0.80
N LEU A 36 0.37 5.98 -0.02
CA LEU A 36 1.33 6.80 -0.77
C LEU A 36 2.27 7.57 0.15
N ASP A 37 1.74 8.20 1.21
CA ASP A 37 2.56 8.94 2.19
C ASP A 37 3.55 8.02 2.92
N ALA A 38 3.11 6.82 3.31
CA ALA A 38 3.97 5.83 3.96
C ALA A 38 5.08 5.34 3.03
N VAL A 39 4.74 5.01 1.77
CA VAL A 39 5.72 4.58 0.76
C VAL A 39 6.72 5.70 0.47
N GLN A 40 6.26 6.94 0.30
CA GLN A 40 7.15 8.08 0.04
C GLN A 40 8.12 8.32 1.20
N LYS A 41 7.63 8.28 2.45
CA LYS A 41 8.48 8.43 3.64
C LYS A 41 9.51 7.31 3.75
N PHE A 42 9.14 6.09 3.38
CA PHE A 42 10.05 4.95 3.37
C PHE A 42 11.13 5.12 2.30
N THR A 43 10.77 5.49 1.07
CA THR A 43 11.75 5.70 0.00
C THR A 43 12.70 6.86 0.31
N ASP A 44 12.18 7.96 0.87
CA ASP A 44 13.02 9.10 1.29
C ASP A 44 14.02 8.69 2.37
N ARG A 45 13.63 7.80 3.29
CA ARG A 45 14.53 7.27 4.32
C ARG A 45 15.55 6.30 3.76
N LEU A 46 15.14 5.38 2.88
CA LEU A 46 16.06 4.48 2.18
C LEU A 46 17.17 5.26 1.47
N GLN A 47 16.80 6.32 0.74
CA GLN A 47 17.77 7.17 0.06
C GLN A 47 18.71 7.92 1.02
N LYS A 48 18.21 8.36 2.18
CA LYS A 48 19.01 9.09 3.19
C LYS A 48 19.93 8.18 4.00
N ASN A 49 19.48 6.96 4.29
CA ASN A 49 20.16 6.02 5.17
C ASN A 49 20.96 4.96 4.39
N GLY A 50 21.10 5.11 3.06
CA GLY A 50 21.88 4.20 2.22
C GLY A 50 21.33 2.77 2.23
N GLY A 51 20.01 2.61 2.18
CA GLY A 51 19.39 1.29 2.11
C GLY A 51 19.13 0.60 3.44
N LEU A 52 19.43 1.24 4.58
CA LEU A 52 19.11 0.68 5.88
C LEU A 52 17.59 0.73 6.13
N VAL A 53 17.01 -0.45 6.35
CA VAL A 53 15.59 -0.67 6.64
C VAL A 53 15.40 -0.95 8.12
N ASP A 54 14.47 -0.23 8.74
CA ASP A 54 14.04 -0.50 10.13
C ASP A 54 12.76 -1.35 10.13
N ASP A 55 12.69 -2.35 11.01
CA ASP A 55 11.53 -3.24 11.16
C ASP A 55 10.24 -2.47 11.46
N ALA A 56 10.31 -1.36 12.20
CA ALA A 56 9.15 -0.52 12.50
C ALA A 56 8.55 0.10 11.23
N GLU A 57 9.38 0.40 10.22
CA GLU A 57 8.92 0.94 8.94
C GLU A 57 8.24 -0.12 8.09
N VAL A 58 8.80 -1.33 8.07
CA VAL A 58 8.20 -2.49 7.39
C VAL A 58 6.82 -2.79 7.98
N ILE A 59 6.70 -2.76 9.32
CA ILE A 59 5.42 -2.95 10.01
C ILE A 59 4.43 -1.83 9.64
N ALA A 60 4.87 -0.58 9.58
CA ALA A 60 4.01 0.54 9.18
C ALA A 60 3.49 0.42 7.74
N LEU A 61 4.33 -0.03 6.81
CA LEU A 61 3.93 -0.27 5.40
C LEU A 61 2.93 -1.43 5.29
N ARG A 62 3.16 -2.52 6.02
CA ARG A 62 2.21 -3.65 6.09
C ARG A 62 0.88 -3.22 6.69
N ALA A 63 0.88 -2.35 7.69
CA ALA A 63 -0.34 -1.83 8.32
C ALA A 63 -1.21 -0.99 7.37
N VAL A 64 -0.62 -0.33 6.37
CA VAL A 64 -1.34 0.40 5.32
C VAL A 64 -1.60 -0.43 4.05
N GLY A 65 -1.25 -1.73 4.08
CA GLY A 65 -1.57 -2.69 3.02
C GLY A 65 -0.58 -2.73 1.87
N VAL A 66 0.69 -2.38 2.10
CA VAL A 66 1.80 -2.65 1.17
C VAL A 66 2.24 -4.10 1.37
N SER A 67 2.39 -4.87 0.29
CA SER A 67 2.84 -6.26 0.38
C SER A 67 4.35 -6.37 0.63
N GLU A 68 4.79 -7.54 1.07
CA GLU A 68 6.21 -7.82 1.30
C GLU A 68 7.03 -7.69 0.00
N GLU A 69 6.50 -8.18 -1.12
CA GLU A 69 7.11 -8.06 -2.45
C GLU A 69 7.27 -6.59 -2.88
N GLU A 70 6.29 -5.74 -2.56
CA GLU A 70 6.41 -4.30 -2.83
C GLU A 70 7.46 -3.63 -1.96
N ILE A 71 7.57 -4.02 -0.69
CA ILE A 71 8.59 -3.50 0.22
C ILE A 71 9.97 -3.90 -0.28
N GLU A 72 10.17 -5.17 -0.64
CA GLU A 72 11.44 -5.69 -1.17
C GLU A 72 11.83 -4.95 -2.45
N ALA A 73 10.90 -4.76 -3.39
CA ALA A 73 11.14 -3.99 -4.62
C ALA A 73 11.53 -2.51 -4.35
N LEU A 74 10.96 -1.89 -3.31
CA LEU A 74 11.36 -0.54 -2.88
C LEU A 74 12.77 -0.55 -2.29
N VAL A 75 13.11 -1.55 -1.48
CA VAL A 75 14.47 -1.68 -0.93
C VAL A 75 15.47 -1.88 -2.05
N GLU A 76 15.28 -2.84 -2.95
CA GLU A 76 16.18 -3.09 -4.08
C GLU A 76 16.37 -1.85 -4.97
N ARG A 77 15.31 -1.07 -5.18
CA ARG A 77 15.35 0.11 -6.05
C ARG A 77 16.04 1.32 -5.41
N TYR A 78 15.92 1.49 -4.10
CA TYR A 78 16.36 2.71 -3.40
C TYR A 78 17.53 2.50 -2.43
N ALA A 79 17.97 1.25 -2.21
CA ALA A 79 19.16 0.90 -1.45
C ALA A 79 20.46 0.85 -2.28
N ALA A 80 20.39 1.15 -3.59
CA ALA A 80 21.52 1.17 -4.51
C ALA A 80 22.27 2.51 -4.52
#